data_AF-A0A7G5ZKX2-F1
#
_entry.id   AF-A0A7G5ZKX2-F1
#
_cell.length_a   1.000
_cell.length_b   1.000
_cell.length_c   1.000
_cell.angle_alpha   90.00
_cell.angle_beta   90.00
_cell.angle_gamma   90.00
#
_symmetry.space_group_name_H-M   'P 1'
#
loop_
_entity.id
_entity.type
_entity.pdbx_description
1 polymer ?
#
loop_
_entity_poly.entity_id
_entity_poly.type
_entity_poly.pdbx_seq_one_letter_code
_entity_poly.pdbx_strand_id
1 'polypeptide(L)'
;MKRSAKITTAVVAVAVAGLVAAAAPAVVGAAPAVFDVASWASERFAAEPSTAPTSIVADTENVVGNELVDLGDGISVPAGGPGDCTTSARINIQSDDGSPMYAKLLGELVDMGGSELASGPVTLDADGEIFSYEVQPGDSLIAIGERFCVDYVTVGGYNHVRGFEPIAPGDVLYLRPDPTLPFVDIYSPYNAEPGSSTIPYYDGVAAFSTAVATADLGAARWLWQRLEKDMPPETAALITQALSDDDLSLLRRMFP
;
A
#
# COMPACT_ATOMS: atom_id res chain seq x y z
N MET A 1 66.87 -36.45 14.48
CA MET A 1 65.57 -35.76 14.37
C MET A 1 64.62 -36.67 13.60
N LYS A 2 63.57 -37.18 14.27
CA LYS A 2 62.68 -38.24 13.78
C LYS A 2 61.21 -37.86 14.02
N ARG A 3 60.44 -37.93 12.92
CA ARG A 3 59.06 -38.42 12.75
C ARG A 3 57.85 -37.65 13.34
N SER A 4 56.80 -37.72 12.52
CA SER A 4 55.55 -36.97 12.43
C SER A 4 54.37 -37.52 13.27
N ALA A 5 53.25 -36.76 13.20
CA ALA A 5 51.83 -37.10 13.43
C ALA A 5 51.31 -36.85 14.87
N LYS A 6 50.05 -36.46 15.17
CA LYS A 6 48.72 -36.58 14.53
C LYS A 6 47.76 -35.46 14.99
N ILE A 7 46.67 -35.28 14.23
CA ILE A 7 45.43 -34.52 14.51
C ILE A 7 44.56 -35.28 15.53
N THR A 8 43.90 -34.58 16.46
CA THR A 8 42.65 -35.08 17.09
C THR A 8 41.71 -33.96 17.55
N THR A 9 40.48 -33.99 17.01
CA THR A 9 39.27 -33.26 17.39
C THR A 9 38.70 -33.81 18.71
N ALA A 10 38.12 -32.96 19.57
CA ALA A 10 37.43 -33.37 20.79
C ALA A 10 35.95 -32.97 20.75
N VAL A 11 35.06 -33.98 20.80
CA VAL A 11 33.63 -33.87 21.09
C VAL A 11 33.41 -34.53 22.45
N VAL A 12 32.70 -33.86 23.36
CA VAL A 12 32.36 -34.41 24.68
C VAL A 12 30.86 -34.65 24.76
N ALA A 13 30.51 -35.93 24.90
CA ALA A 13 29.20 -36.41 25.35
C ALA A 13 29.38 -37.04 26.74
N VAL A 14 28.45 -36.77 27.67
CA VAL A 14 28.40 -37.45 28.98
C VAL A 14 27.00 -38.03 29.18
N ALA A 15 26.95 -39.34 29.35
CA ALA A 15 25.84 -40.15 29.88
C ALA A 15 26.14 -40.46 31.38
N VAL A 16 25.29 -40.99 32.27
CA VAL A 16 24.45 -42.22 32.27
C VAL A 16 23.63 -42.26 33.61
N ALA A 17 22.59 -43.10 33.64
CA ALA A 17 21.98 -43.83 34.78
C ALA A 17 20.78 -43.15 35.48
N GLY A 18 19.60 -43.77 35.72
CA GLY A 18 19.14 -45.16 35.58
C GLY A 18 18.69 -45.74 36.94
N LEU A 19 17.37 -45.88 37.20
CA LEU A 19 16.76 -47.01 37.94
C LEU A 19 15.22 -46.93 37.92
N VAL A 20 14.55 -48.07 37.70
CA VAL A 20 13.09 -48.28 37.74
C VAL A 20 12.78 -49.32 38.84
N ALA A 21 11.80 -49.06 39.72
CA ALA A 21 10.83 -50.04 40.23
C ALA A 21 9.81 -49.48 41.27
N ALA A 22 8.54 -49.42 40.84
CA ALA A 22 7.28 -49.77 41.52
C ALA A 22 6.95 -49.37 42.98
N ALA A 23 5.93 -48.48 43.12
CA ALA A 23 4.79 -48.65 44.04
C ALA A 23 3.61 -47.75 43.58
N ALA A 24 2.38 -48.27 43.55
CA ALA A 24 1.13 -47.55 43.29
C ALA A 24 0.24 -47.55 44.56
N PRO A 25 -0.89 -46.81 44.64
CA PRO A 25 -1.23 -45.48 44.11
C PRO A 25 -1.60 -44.50 45.24
N ALA A 26 -1.45 -43.19 45.03
CA ALA A 26 -2.13 -42.18 45.83
C ALA A 26 -2.90 -41.25 44.89
N VAL A 27 -4.21 -41.22 45.07
CA VAL A 27 -5.19 -40.49 44.28
C VAL A 27 -4.92 -38.99 44.45
N VAL A 28 -4.53 -38.32 43.37
CA VAL A 28 -4.71 -36.88 43.21
C VAL A 28 -5.44 -36.70 41.88
N GLY A 29 -6.72 -36.34 41.96
CA GLY A 29 -7.52 -36.04 40.80
C GLY A 29 -6.94 -34.83 40.07
N ALA A 30 -6.33 -35.06 38.92
CA ALA A 30 -6.07 -34.02 37.93
C ALA A 30 -7.30 -33.98 37.01
N ALA A 31 -8.13 -32.96 37.17
CA ALA A 31 -9.10 -32.58 36.15
C ALA A 31 -8.32 -32.14 34.88
N PRO A 32 -8.81 -32.41 33.67
CA PRO A 32 -8.21 -31.87 32.46
C PRO A 32 -8.51 -30.36 32.41
N ALA A 33 -7.45 -29.55 32.44
CA ALA A 33 -7.55 -28.15 32.05
C ALA A 33 -7.81 -28.11 30.54
N VAL A 34 -9.08 -28.00 30.18
CA VAL A 34 -9.51 -27.46 28.89
C VAL A 34 -8.99 -26.03 28.80
N PHE A 35 -8.13 -25.76 27.82
CA PHE A 35 -7.72 -24.40 27.49
C PHE A 35 -8.91 -23.70 26.83
N ASP A 36 -9.67 -22.94 27.61
CA ASP A 36 -10.78 -22.10 27.15
C ASP A 36 -10.24 -20.83 26.47
N VAL A 37 -10.21 -20.87 25.14
CA VAL A 37 -9.83 -19.74 24.26
C VAL A 37 -10.85 -18.58 24.34
N ALA A 38 -11.94 -18.73 25.10
CA ALA A 38 -12.96 -17.71 25.30
C ALA A 38 -12.60 -16.66 26.37
N SER A 39 -11.56 -16.87 27.18
CA SER A 39 -11.24 -16.00 28.33
C SER A 39 -10.43 -14.74 27.99
N TRP A 40 -9.66 -14.70 26.90
CA TRP A 40 -8.89 -13.51 26.52
C TRP A 40 -9.70 -12.45 25.74
N ALA A 41 -10.91 -12.81 25.31
CA ALA A 41 -11.81 -11.94 24.55
C ALA A 41 -12.70 -11.05 25.46
N SER A 42 -12.82 -11.38 26.75
CA SER A 42 -13.80 -10.74 27.64
C SER A 42 -13.24 -9.61 28.51
N GLU A 43 -11.93 -9.42 28.59
CA GLU A 43 -11.32 -8.34 29.40
C GLU A 43 -11.10 -7.02 28.61
N ARG A 44 -11.42 -6.98 27.30
CA ARG A 44 -11.18 -5.81 26.44
C ARG A 44 -12.42 -4.96 26.15
N PHE A 45 -13.59 -5.44 26.56
CA PHE A 45 -14.88 -4.78 26.30
C PHE A 45 -15.67 -4.48 27.58
N ALA A 46 -15.01 -4.40 28.73
CA ALA A 46 -15.59 -3.77 29.91
C ALA A 46 -15.53 -2.24 29.73
N ALA A 47 -16.52 -1.70 29.02
CA ALA A 47 -16.74 -0.26 28.98
C ALA A 47 -17.13 0.22 30.39
N GLU A 48 -16.33 1.10 30.98
CA GLU A 48 -16.74 1.88 32.14
C GLU A 48 -17.93 2.78 31.74
N PRO A 49 -18.90 3.06 32.64
CA PRO A 49 -19.97 3.99 32.35
C PRO A 49 -19.37 5.38 32.14
N SER A 50 -19.24 5.76 30.87
CA SER A 50 -18.85 7.09 30.43
C SER A 50 -19.82 8.11 31.05
N THR A 51 -19.28 9.01 31.85
CA THR A 51 -19.99 10.21 32.29
C THR A 51 -20.45 10.96 31.04
N ALA A 52 -21.75 11.27 30.98
CA ALA A 52 -22.39 11.93 29.85
C ALA A 52 -21.54 13.08 29.32
N PRO A 53 -21.38 13.23 27.98
CA PRO A 53 -20.61 14.32 27.44
C PRO A 53 -21.27 15.63 27.88
N THR A 54 -20.50 16.47 28.58
CA THR A 54 -20.82 17.88 28.69
C THR A 54 -20.88 18.39 27.26
N SER A 55 -22.05 18.89 26.85
CA SER A 55 -22.22 19.56 25.57
C SER A 55 -21.22 20.70 25.48
N ILE A 56 -20.09 20.45 24.83
CA ILE A 56 -19.28 21.52 24.27
C ILE A 56 -20.17 22.05 23.16
N VAL A 57 -20.78 23.20 23.41
CA VAL A 57 -21.29 24.04 22.34
C VAL A 57 -20.03 24.44 21.57
N ALA A 58 -19.68 23.63 20.57
CA ALA A 58 -18.78 24.09 19.54
C ALA A 58 -19.52 25.25 18.90
N ASP A 59 -18.97 26.46 19.05
CA ASP A 59 -19.37 27.60 18.24
C ASP A 59 -19.29 27.14 16.78
N THR A 60 -20.45 26.85 16.21
CA THR A 60 -20.63 26.57 14.79
C THR A 60 -20.53 27.89 14.05
N GLU A 61 -19.31 28.40 13.97
CA GLU A 61 -18.89 29.39 12.98
C GLU A 61 -17.58 28.93 12.32
N ASN A 62 -17.58 27.72 11.77
CA ASN A 62 -16.82 27.47 10.56
C ASN A 62 -17.84 27.06 9.50
N VAL A 63 -18.35 28.08 8.82
CA VAL A 63 -19.00 27.91 7.53
C VAL A 63 -17.92 27.35 6.62
N VAL A 64 -17.80 26.02 6.54
CA VAL A 64 -17.28 25.39 5.33
C VAL A 64 -18.15 25.96 4.23
N GLY A 65 -17.56 26.82 3.41
CA GLY A 65 -18.27 27.48 2.33
C GLY A 65 -18.98 26.39 1.53
N ASN A 66 -20.30 26.49 1.41
CA ASN A 66 -21.10 25.64 0.52
C ASN A 66 -20.78 25.89 -0.97
N GLU A 67 -19.65 26.56 -1.23
CA GLU A 67 -19.12 26.89 -2.53
C GLU A 67 -18.40 25.66 -3.07
N LEU A 68 -18.82 25.22 -4.25
CA LEU A 68 -18.19 24.13 -4.96
C LEU A 68 -17.25 24.73 -6.00
N VAL A 69 -16.03 24.20 -6.04
CA VAL A 69 -15.03 24.51 -7.06
C VAL A 69 -15.11 23.42 -8.12
N ASP A 70 -15.40 23.82 -9.37
CA ASP A 70 -15.38 22.92 -10.53
C ASP A 70 -13.94 22.63 -10.94
N LEU A 71 -13.55 21.37 -10.88
CA LEU A 71 -12.21 20.91 -11.29
C LEU A 71 -12.19 20.38 -12.73
N GLY A 72 -13.33 20.37 -13.42
CA GLY A 72 -13.52 19.75 -14.73
C GLY A 72 -14.13 18.35 -14.65
N ASP A 73 -14.48 17.79 -15.81
CA ASP A 73 -15.07 16.44 -15.95
C ASP A 73 -16.36 16.19 -15.15
N GLY A 74 -17.08 17.26 -14.85
CA GLY A 74 -18.28 17.19 -14.00
C GLY A 74 -17.94 16.89 -12.53
N ILE A 75 -16.67 17.01 -12.13
CA ILE A 75 -16.21 16.87 -10.75
C ILE A 75 -16.13 18.24 -10.12
N SER A 76 -16.90 18.45 -9.07
CA SER A 76 -16.79 19.63 -8.21
C SER A 76 -16.51 19.21 -6.78
N VAL A 77 -15.59 19.92 -6.13
CA VAL A 77 -15.19 19.67 -4.73
C VAL A 77 -15.58 20.88 -3.87
N PRO A 78 -15.78 20.71 -2.56
CA PRO A 78 -15.93 21.85 -1.66
C PRO A 78 -14.73 22.81 -1.76
N ALA A 79 -14.99 24.11 -1.70
CA ALA A 79 -13.94 25.10 -1.47
C ALA A 79 -13.27 24.84 -0.11
N GLY A 80 -11.95 25.08 -0.05
CA GLY A 80 -11.08 24.59 1.00
C GLY A 80 -10.46 23.22 0.67
N GLY A 81 -9.54 22.77 1.51
CA GLY A 81 -8.88 21.49 1.37
C GLY A 81 -8.21 21.06 2.68
N PRO A 82 -7.51 19.92 2.70
CA PRO A 82 -6.73 19.50 3.85
C PRO A 82 -5.76 20.61 4.29
N GLY A 83 -5.69 20.89 5.60
CA GLY A 83 -4.84 21.96 6.14
C GLY A 83 -5.23 23.36 5.65
N ASP A 84 -4.23 24.12 5.18
CA ASP A 84 -4.38 25.51 4.72
C ASP A 84 -4.72 25.64 3.22
N CYS A 85 -5.08 24.52 2.56
CA CYS A 85 -5.37 24.49 1.14
C CYS A 85 -6.68 25.23 0.80
N THR A 86 -6.64 26.08 -0.23
CA THR A 86 -7.83 26.80 -0.71
C THR A 86 -8.76 25.93 -1.54
N THR A 87 -8.24 24.87 -2.14
CA THR A 87 -8.98 23.83 -2.89
C THR A 87 -8.11 22.58 -2.90
N SER A 88 -8.73 21.40 -3.02
CA SER A 88 -8.00 20.14 -3.20
C SER A 88 -8.00 19.73 -4.67
N ALA A 89 -6.82 19.59 -5.26
CA ALA A 89 -6.66 18.84 -6.49
C ALA A 89 -7.06 17.37 -6.29
N ARG A 90 -7.32 16.66 -7.38
CA ARG A 90 -7.79 15.27 -7.34
C ARG A 90 -7.21 14.48 -8.51
N ILE A 91 -6.78 13.24 -8.25
CA ILE A 91 -6.52 12.30 -9.34
C ILE A 91 -7.84 11.62 -9.73
N ASN A 92 -8.30 11.88 -10.95
CA ASN A 92 -9.50 11.26 -11.49
C ASN A 92 -9.12 10.04 -12.34
N ILE A 93 -9.56 8.86 -11.92
CA ILE A 93 -9.43 7.62 -12.68
C ILE A 93 -10.76 7.39 -13.39
N GLN A 94 -10.75 7.34 -14.72
CA GLN A 94 -11.96 7.25 -15.53
C GLN A 94 -11.74 6.35 -16.76
N SER A 95 -12.85 5.98 -17.39
CA SER A 95 -12.89 5.29 -18.68
C SER A 95 -13.85 6.05 -19.58
N ASP A 96 -13.43 6.30 -20.82
CA ASP A 96 -14.34 6.71 -21.88
C ASP A 96 -14.95 5.45 -22.52
N ASP A 97 -16.12 5.57 -23.17
CA ASP A 97 -16.88 4.43 -23.71
C ASP A 97 -15.99 3.49 -24.54
N GLY A 98 -15.77 2.28 -24.02
CA GLY A 98 -14.95 1.22 -24.64
C GLY A 98 -13.43 1.41 -24.58
N SER A 99 -12.92 2.47 -23.95
CA SER A 99 -11.48 2.76 -23.85
C SER A 99 -10.87 2.20 -22.55
N PRO A 100 -9.57 1.84 -22.55
CA PRO A 100 -8.86 1.53 -21.31
C PRO A 100 -9.03 2.66 -20.29
N MET A 101 -9.06 2.31 -18.99
CA MET A 101 -9.03 3.33 -17.95
C MET A 101 -7.76 4.16 -18.07
N TYR A 102 -7.85 5.43 -17.72
CA TYR A 102 -6.72 6.33 -17.58
C TYR A 102 -6.91 7.19 -16.34
N ALA A 103 -5.84 7.85 -15.91
CA ALA A 103 -5.86 8.76 -14.79
C ALA A 103 -5.44 10.15 -15.24
N LYS A 104 -6.02 11.19 -14.63
CA LYS A 104 -5.58 12.57 -14.83
C LYS A 104 -5.68 13.38 -13.56
N LEU A 105 -4.78 14.35 -13.42
CA LEU A 105 -4.89 15.36 -12.38
C LEU A 105 -5.97 16.39 -12.75
N LEU A 106 -6.87 16.67 -11.82
CA LEU A 106 -7.84 17.76 -11.87
C LEU A 106 -7.50 18.79 -10.79
N GLY A 107 -7.51 20.07 -11.16
CA GLY A 107 -6.99 21.15 -10.31
C GLY A 107 -5.46 21.23 -10.34
N GLU A 108 -4.89 22.02 -9.43
CA GLU A 108 -3.45 22.30 -9.38
C GLU A 108 -2.83 21.79 -8.08
N LEU A 109 -1.66 21.17 -8.19
CA LEU A 109 -0.84 20.82 -7.03
C LEU A 109 -0.13 22.07 -6.49
N VAL A 110 -0.12 22.23 -5.18
CA VAL A 110 0.58 23.32 -4.50
C VAL A 110 1.46 22.73 -3.42
N ASP A 111 2.78 22.87 -3.52
CA ASP A 111 3.70 22.44 -2.45
C ASP A 111 3.72 23.49 -1.32
N MET A 112 3.00 23.19 -0.24
CA MET A 112 2.93 23.98 0.99
C MET A 112 4.18 23.85 1.86
N GLY A 113 5.16 23.06 1.43
CA GLY A 113 6.40 22.76 2.15
C GLY A 113 6.30 21.50 3.00
N GLY A 114 7.46 20.94 3.34
CA GLY A 114 7.56 19.72 4.14
C GLY A 114 6.97 19.88 5.55
N SER A 115 6.39 18.81 6.07
CA SER A 115 5.93 18.70 7.47
C SER A 115 6.63 17.51 8.17
N GLU A 116 6.39 17.33 9.48
CA GLU A 116 6.91 16.17 10.23
C GLU A 116 6.42 14.83 9.64
N LEU A 117 5.26 14.82 8.99
CA LEU A 117 4.63 13.64 8.39
C LEU A 117 4.62 13.68 6.85
N ALA A 118 5.36 14.60 6.23
CA ALA A 118 5.50 14.73 4.78
C ALA A 118 6.84 15.40 4.42
N SER A 119 7.94 14.77 4.83
CA SER A 119 9.29 15.33 4.78
C SER A 119 10.09 14.95 3.53
N GLY A 120 9.56 14.05 2.72
CA GLY A 120 10.20 13.45 1.56
C GLY A 120 10.51 14.41 0.41
N PRO A 121 11.49 14.04 -0.42
CA PRO A 121 11.87 14.83 -1.58
C PRO A 121 10.78 14.78 -2.66
N VAL A 122 10.64 15.90 -3.36
CA VAL A 122 9.73 16.06 -4.49
C VAL A 122 10.54 16.05 -5.77
N THR A 123 10.05 15.30 -6.75
CA THR A 123 10.56 15.35 -8.11
C THR A 123 9.66 16.26 -8.93
N LEU A 124 10.29 17.13 -9.72
CA LEU A 124 9.63 17.95 -10.72
C LEU A 124 9.80 17.32 -12.11
N ASP A 125 8.83 17.50 -12.99
CA ASP A 125 8.96 17.11 -14.39
C ASP A 125 9.81 18.11 -15.20
N ALA A 126 9.85 17.91 -16.52
CA ALA A 126 10.64 18.73 -17.44
C ALA A 126 10.14 20.19 -17.52
N ASP A 127 8.86 20.42 -17.21
CA ASP A 127 8.23 21.74 -17.21
C ASP A 127 8.36 22.43 -15.83
N GLY A 128 8.94 21.73 -14.85
CA GLY A 128 9.13 22.21 -13.48
C GLY A 128 7.89 22.05 -12.62
N GLU A 129 6.91 21.25 -13.04
CA GLU A 129 5.70 20.98 -12.27
C GLU A 129 5.92 19.82 -11.29
N ILE A 130 5.18 19.84 -10.17
CA ILE A 130 5.21 18.74 -9.19
C ILE A 130 4.77 17.45 -9.88
N PHE A 131 5.63 16.43 -9.81
CA PHE A 131 5.45 15.18 -10.53
C PHE A 131 5.31 13.98 -9.60
N SER A 132 6.26 13.78 -8.69
CA SER A 132 6.23 12.67 -7.74
C SER A 132 6.87 13.01 -6.40
N TYR A 133 6.62 12.15 -5.41
CA TYR A 133 7.08 12.28 -4.04
C TYR A 133 7.67 10.96 -3.55
N GLU A 134 8.86 10.99 -2.96
CA GLU A 134 9.47 9.79 -2.35
C GLU A 134 9.17 9.74 -0.86
N VAL A 135 8.49 8.68 -0.42
CA VAL A 135 8.07 8.48 0.97
C VAL A 135 9.27 8.28 1.89
N GLN A 136 9.32 9.02 2.99
CA GLN A 136 10.34 8.88 4.03
C GLN A 136 9.78 8.20 5.29
N PRO A 137 10.65 7.66 6.17
CA PRO A 137 10.22 7.12 7.46
C PRO A 137 9.43 8.14 8.28
N GLY A 138 8.21 7.77 8.68
CA GLY A 138 7.33 8.62 9.47
C GLY A 138 6.33 9.43 8.65
N ASP A 139 6.46 9.46 7.32
CA ASP A 139 5.48 10.12 6.46
C ASP A 139 4.12 9.41 6.50
N SER A 140 3.05 10.17 6.23
CA SER A 140 1.69 9.65 6.11
C SER A 140 1.02 10.17 4.85
N LEU A 141 0.20 9.32 4.22
CA LEU A 141 -0.50 9.69 2.98
C LEU A 141 -1.38 10.94 3.16
N ILE A 142 -2.01 11.09 4.34
CA ILE A 142 -2.85 12.25 4.67
C ILE A 142 -2.02 13.54 4.67
N ALA A 143 -0.90 13.56 5.39
CA ALA A 143 -0.04 14.75 5.46
C ALA A 143 0.65 15.05 4.13
N ILE A 144 0.91 14.04 3.30
CA ILE A 144 1.36 14.23 1.92
C ILE A 144 0.26 14.93 1.09
N GLY A 145 -1.00 14.52 1.24
CA GLY A 145 -2.15 15.21 0.62
C GLY A 145 -2.29 16.67 1.06
N GLU A 146 -2.12 16.94 2.36
CA GLU A 146 -2.08 18.30 2.93
C GLU A 146 -0.94 19.13 2.34
N ARG A 147 0.26 18.56 2.24
CA ARG A 147 1.43 19.25 1.67
C ARG A 147 1.19 19.67 0.23
N PHE A 148 0.55 18.84 -0.59
CA PHE A 148 0.40 19.11 -2.02
C PHE A 148 -0.97 19.66 -2.42
N CYS A 149 -1.83 19.95 -1.45
CA CYS A 149 -3.23 20.33 -1.67
C CYS A 149 -3.96 19.39 -2.62
N VAL A 150 -3.86 18.08 -2.37
CA VAL A 150 -4.45 17.02 -3.18
C VAL A 150 -5.20 16.02 -2.31
N ASP A 151 -6.31 15.48 -2.82
CA ASP A 151 -7.07 14.43 -2.15
C ASP A 151 -6.23 13.15 -2.02
N TYR A 152 -5.73 12.92 -0.81
CA TYR A 152 -4.84 11.80 -0.47
C TYR A 152 -5.46 10.44 -0.79
N VAL A 153 -6.79 10.32 -0.77
CA VAL A 153 -7.48 9.06 -1.11
C VAL A 153 -7.27 8.73 -2.59
N THR A 154 -7.38 9.74 -3.46
CA THR A 154 -7.13 9.54 -4.89
C THR A 154 -5.66 9.35 -5.23
N VAL A 155 -4.75 9.98 -4.47
CA VAL A 155 -3.30 9.69 -4.56
C VAL A 155 -3.03 8.23 -4.23
N GLY A 156 -3.57 7.73 -3.12
CA GLY A 156 -3.39 6.33 -2.74
C GLY A 156 -3.98 5.36 -3.77
N GLY A 157 -5.20 5.63 -4.23
CA GLY A 157 -5.85 4.80 -5.25
C GLY A 157 -5.09 4.73 -6.58
N TYR A 158 -4.53 5.85 -7.04
CA TYR A 158 -3.73 5.89 -8.26
C TYR A 158 -2.39 5.15 -8.10
N ASN A 159 -1.70 5.33 -6.98
CA ASN A 159 -0.40 4.71 -6.70
C ASN A 159 -0.50 3.28 -6.14
N HIS A 160 -1.62 2.61 -6.42
CA HIS A 160 -1.90 1.25 -5.96
C HIS A 160 -1.67 1.05 -4.45
N VAL A 161 -1.78 2.11 -3.64
CA VAL A 161 -1.74 2.03 -2.18
C VAL A 161 -3.04 1.39 -1.76
N ARG A 162 -2.92 0.13 -1.38
CA ARG A 162 -4.04 -0.75 -1.05
C ARG A 162 -4.71 -0.20 0.20
N GLY A 163 -6.04 -0.04 0.19
CA GLY A 163 -6.73 0.90 1.11
C GLY A 163 -6.41 0.85 2.61
N PHE A 164 -6.03 -0.30 3.18
CA PHE A 164 -5.62 -0.41 4.60
C PHE A 164 -4.11 -0.60 4.79
N GLU A 165 -3.35 -0.68 3.71
CA GLU A 165 -1.90 -0.83 3.75
C GLU A 165 -1.25 0.55 3.94
N PRO A 166 -0.25 0.64 4.85
CA PRO A 166 0.52 1.86 4.97
C PRO A 166 1.44 2.03 3.76
N ILE A 167 1.74 3.29 3.43
CA ILE A 167 2.87 3.61 2.56
C ILE A 167 4.19 3.23 3.25
N ALA A 168 5.16 2.76 2.49
CA ALA A 168 6.46 2.34 2.97
C ALA A 168 7.56 3.36 2.60
N PRO A 169 8.59 3.52 3.44
CA PRO A 169 9.75 4.33 3.07
C PRO A 169 10.41 3.83 1.78
N GLY A 170 10.68 4.76 0.86
CA GLY A 170 11.21 4.48 -0.48
C GLY A 170 10.15 4.27 -1.55
N ASP A 171 8.86 4.21 -1.19
CA ASP A 171 7.78 4.27 -2.19
C ASP A 171 7.83 5.60 -2.94
N VAL A 172 7.53 5.56 -4.23
CA VAL A 172 7.43 6.76 -5.07
C VAL A 172 5.96 6.96 -5.42
N LEU A 173 5.34 7.99 -4.83
CA LEU A 173 3.98 8.38 -5.14
C LEU A 173 3.98 9.37 -6.29
N TYR A 174 3.46 8.97 -7.44
CA TYR A 174 3.17 9.84 -8.55
C TYR A 174 1.93 10.70 -8.25
N LEU A 175 2.09 12.00 -8.35
CA LEU A 175 1.04 12.99 -8.05
C LEU A 175 0.40 13.56 -9.32
N ARG A 176 1.09 13.46 -10.46
CA ARG A 176 0.66 13.96 -11.76
C ARG A 176 0.61 12.80 -12.77
N PRO A 177 -0.55 12.13 -12.93
CA PRO A 177 -0.72 11.09 -13.92
C PRO A 177 -0.57 11.63 -15.34
N ASP A 178 -0.05 10.78 -16.23
CA ASP A 178 -0.05 11.02 -17.67
C ASP A 178 -1.38 10.49 -18.27
N PRO A 179 -2.29 11.37 -18.73
CA PRO A 179 -3.61 10.95 -19.23
C PRO A 179 -3.55 10.15 -20.53
N THR A 180 -2.37 10.05 -21.16
CA THR A 180 -2.16 9.25 -22.36
C THR A 180 -1.80 7.79 -22.04
N LEU A 181 -1.50 7.49 -20.78
CA LEU A 181 -1.18 6.14 -20.33
C LEU A 181 -2.43 5.43 -19.79
N PRO A 182 -2.61 4.15 -20.11
CA PRO A 182 -3.67 3.37 -19.50
C PRO A 182 -3.35 3.12 -18.02
N PHE A 183 -4.34 3.36 -17.17
CA PHE A 183 -4.32 2.98 -15.76
C PHE A 183 -4.61 1.48 -15.64
N VAL A 184 -3.74 0.78 -14.91
CA VAL A 184 -3.93 -0.63 -14.56
C VAL A 184 -4.82 -0.71 -13.31
N ASP A 185 -6.06 -1.20 -13.46
CA ASP A 185 -6.90 -1.52 -12.31
C ASP A 185 -6.32 -2.71 -11.56
N ILE A 186 -6.06 -2.57 -10.25
CA ILE A 186 -5.58 -3.68 -9.43
C ILE A 186 -6.72 -4.62 -8.97
N TYR A 187 -7.97 -4.20 -9.07
CA TYR A 187 -9.12 -4.93 -8.53
C TYR A 187 -9.92 -5.70 -9.58
N SER A 188 -9.91 -5.22 -10.83
CA SER A 188 -10.79 -5.73 -11.89
C SER A 188 -9.99 -6.32 -13.05
N PRO A 189 -9.74 -7.64 -13.08
CA PRO A 189 -9.12 -8.28 -14.25
C PRO A 189 -10.03 -8.14 -15.47
N TYR A 190 -9.44 -7.85 -16.64
CA TYR A 190 -10.17 -7.58 -17.88
C TYR A 190 -11.09 -8.74 -18.32
N ASN A 191 -10.61 -9.97 -18.19
CA ASN A 191 -11.31 -11.19 -18.60
C ASN A 191 -11.95 -11.94 -17.41
N ALA A 192 -12.24 -11.25 -16.31
CA ALA A 192 -12.81 -11.88 -15.12
C ALA A 192 -14.22 -12.41 -15.39
N GLU A 193 -14.44 -13.71 -15.15
CA GLU A 193 -15.79 -14.27 -15.14
C GLU A 193 -16.55 -13.79 -13.88
N PRO A 194 -17.85 -13.46 -13.99
CA PRO A 194 -18.65 -13.10 -12.81
C PRO A 194 -18.57 -14.16 -11.71
N GLY A 195 -18.24 -13.74 -10.50
CA GLY A 195 -18.09 -14.63 -9.33
C GLY A 195 -16.72 -15.32 -9.22
N SER A 196 -15.78 -15.08 -10.13
CA SER A 196 -14.39 -15.52 -9.97
C SER A 196 -13.66 -14.70 -8.90
N SER A 197 -12.67 -15.32 -8.24
CA SER A 197 -11.81 -14.62 -7.27
C SER A 197 -10.80 -13.74 -8.00
N THR A 198 -10.73 -12.45 -7.66
CA THR A 198 -9.77 -11.50 -8.20
C THR A 198 -8.47 -11.41 -7.40
N ILE A 199 -8.39 -12.09 -6.24
CA ILE A 199 -7.20 -12.09 -5.37
C ILE A 199 -5.92 -12.49 -6.12
N PRO A 200 -5.90 -13.55 -6.95
CA PRO A 200 -4.68 -13.93 -7.67
C PRO A 200 -4.19 -12.86 -8.66
N TYR A 201 -5.11 -12.11 -9.26
CA TYR A 201 -4.78 -10.99 -10.15
C TYR A 201 -4.20 -9.83 -9.33
N TYR A 202 -4.88 -9.45 -8.26
CA TYR A 202 -4.46 -8.39 -7.34
C TYR A 202 -3.06 -8.64 -6.74
N ASP A 203 -2.77 -9.87 -6.32
CA ASP A 203 -1.43 -10.25 -5.82
C ASP A 203 -0.39 -10.29 -6.93
N GLY A 204 -0.79 -10.73 -8.14
CA GLY A 204 0.08 -10.73 -9.31
C GLY A 204 0.50 -9.32 -9.70
N VAL A 205 -0.44 -8.37 -9.77
CA VAL A 205 -0.14 -6.97 -10.10
C VAL A 205 0.81 -6.38 -9.07
N ALA A 206 0.57 -6.56 -7.76
CA ALA A 206 1.48 -6.01 -6.75
C ALA A 206 2.88 -6.65 -6.78
N ALA A 207 2.99 -7.95 -7.06
CA ALA A 207 4.29 -8.59 -7.27
C ALA A 207 5.00 -7.99 -8.50
N PHE A 208 4.26 -7.69 -9.57
CA PHE A 208 4.81 -7.05 -10.76
C PHE A 208 5.26 -5.62 -10.47
N SER A 209 4.43 -4.80 -9.79
CA SER A 209 4.79 -3.46 -9.33
C SER A 209 6.05 -3.48 -8.47
N THR A 210 6.18 -4.46 -7.55
CA THR A 210 7.39 -4.62 -6.73
C THR A 210 8.64 -4.91 -7.57
N ALA A 211 8.52 -5.81 -8.55
CA ALA A 211 9.62 -6.12 -9.46
C ALA A 211 10.04 -4.90 -10.29
N VAL A 212 9.08 -4.11 -10.76
CA VAL A 212 9.31 -2.85 -11.48
C VAL A 212 9.92 -1.78 -10.57
N ALA A 213 9.43 -1.60 -9.35
CA ALA A 213 9.97 -0.65 -8.38
C ALA A 213 11.46 -0.96 -8.07
N THR A 214 11.77 -2.24 -7.86
CA THR A 214 13.13 -2.74 -7.57
C THR A 214 14.02 -2.95 -8.80
N ALA A 215 13.55 -2.60 -9.99
CA ALA A 215 14.26 -2.76 -11.27
C ALA A 215 14.65 -4.21 -11.63
N ASP A 216 13.95 -5.22 -11.08
CA ASP A 216 14.10 -6.63 -11.45
C ASP A 216 13.24 -6.96 -12.69
N LEU A 217 13.73 -6.57 -13.86
CA LEU A 217 13.06 -6.83 -15.13
C LEU A 217 13.04 -8.32 -15.51
N GLY A 218 13.83 -9.17 -14.84
CA GLY A 218 13.75 -10.62 -15.01
C GLY A 218 12.49 -11.17 -14.33
N ALA A 219 12.28 -10.80 -13.07
CA ALA A 219 11.08 -11.13 -12.32
C ALA A 219 9.82 -10.51 -12.96
N ALA A 220 9.90 -9.25 -13.40
CA ALA A 220 8.78 -8.56 -14.05
C ALA A 220 8.31 -9.34 -15.29
N ARG A 221 9.21 -9.74 -16.20
CA ARG A 221 8.87 -10.54 -17.39
C ARG A 221 8.26 -11.90 -17.04
N TRP A 222 8.77 -12.56 -16.00
CA TRP A 222 8.23 -13.84 -15.56
C TRP A 222 6.79 -13.69 -15.01
N LEU A 223 6.54 -12.66 -14.21
CA LEU A 223 5.21 -12.33 -13.71
C LEU A 223 4.25 -11.94 -14.85
N TRP A 224 4.75 -11.18 -15.82
CA TRP A 224 3.98 -10.71 -16.97
C TRP A 224 3.36 -11.84 -17.78
N GLN A 225 4.08 -12.94 -17.99
CA GLN A 225 3.56 -14.14 -18.69
C GLN A 225 2.25 -14.68 -18.10
N ARG A 226 1.96 -14.36 -16.84
CA ARG A 226 0.76 -14.79 -16.12
C ARG A 226 -0.32 -13.71 -16.09
N LEU A 227 0.09 -12.44 -16.05
CA LEU A 227 -0.79 -11.27 -15.96
C LEU A 227 -1.33 -10.79 -17.31
N GLU A 228 -0.59 -10.98 -18.40
CA GLU A 228 -0.91 -10.42 -19.72
C GLU A 228 -2.36 -10.73 -20.15
N LYS A 229 -2.81 -11.97 -19.93
CA LYS A 229 -4.16 -12.42 -20.28
C LYS A 229 -5.28 -11.70 -19.52
N ASP A 230 -4.96 -11.08 -18.40
CA ASP A 230 -5.91 -10.42 -17.51
C ASP A 230 -5.94 -8.90 -17.74
N MET A 231 -5.18 -8.41 -18.72
CA MET A 231 -5.11 -7.00 -19.09
C MET A 231 -5.94 -6.71 -20.35
N PRO A 232 -6.45 -5.47 -20.51
CA PRO A 232 -7.00 -5.02 -21.78
C PRO A 232 -5.94 -5.18 -22.89
N PRO A 233 -6.30 -5.62 -24.12
CA PRO A 233 -5.32 -5.92 -25.16
C PRO A 233 -4.37 -4.78 -25.52
N GLU A 234 -4.87 -3.54 -25.53
CA GLU A 234 -4.07 -2.34 -25.81
C GLU A 234 -3.07 -2.04 -24.69
N THR A 235 -3.52 -2.12 -23.43
CA THR A 235 -2.68 -2.01 -22.24
C THR A 235 -1.61 -3.10 -22.21
N ALA A 236 -1.99 -4.35 -22.54
CA ALA A 236 -1.08 -5.47 -22.59
C ALA A 236 0.02 -5.28 -23.66
N ALA A 237 -0.35 -4.80 -24.85
CA ALA A 237 0.62 -4.52 -25.91
C ALA A 237 1.63 -3.46 -25.48
N LEU A 238 1.18 -2.39 -24.81
CA LEU A 238 2.06 -1.33 -24.31
C LEU A 238 3.04 -1.85 -23.25
N ILE A 239 2.58 -2.65 -22.29
CA ILE A 239 3.43 -3.22 -21.23
C ILE A 239 4.43 -4.22 -21.82
N THR A 240 3.99 -5.08 -22.74
CA THR A 240 4.87 -6.01 -23.46
C THR A 240 5.98 -5.26 -24.21
N GLN A 241 5.64 -4.15 -24.87
CA GLN A 241 6.62 -3.30 -25.55
C GLN A 241 7.60 -2.67 -24.55
N ALA A 242 7.10 -2.09 -23.45
CA ALA A 242 7.94 -1.49 -22.42
C ALA A 242 8.91 -2.51 -21.80
N LEU A 243 8.48 -3.74 -21.55
CA LEU A 243 9.34 -4.84 -21.10
C LEU A 243 10.34 -5.30 -22.16
N SER A 244 10.02 -5.19 -23.45
CA SER A 244 10.94 -5.48 -24.55
C SER A 244 12.03 -4.41 -24.66
N ASP A 245 11.67 -3.15 -24.44
CA ASP A 245 12.56 -1.99 -24.58
C ASP A 245 13.35 -1.67 -23.29
N ASP A 246 13.15 -2.44 -22.22
CA ASP A 246 13.67 -2.17 -20.88
C ASP A 246 13.27 -0.76 -20.37
N ASP A 247 12.09 -0.26 -20.77
CA ASP A 247 11.58 1.06 -20.38
C ASP A 247 10.99 1.04 -18.96
N LEU A 248 11.90 1.04 -17.99
CA LEU A 248 11.58 1.03 -16.57
C LEU A 248 10.77 2.27 -16.15
N SER A 249 11.01 3.42 -16.78
CA SER A 249 10.33 4.67 -16.46
C SER A 249 8.86 4.61 -16.89
N LEU A 250 8.56 4.05 -18.06
CA LEU A 250 7.18 3.81 -18.47
C LEU A 250 6.51 2.76 -17.57
N LEU A 251 7.18 1.64 -17.28
CA LEU A 251 6.62 0.60 -16.42
C LEU A 251 6.25 1.13 -15.02
N ARG A 252 7.12 1.95 -14.41
CA ARG A 252 6.84 2.57 -13.11
C ARG A 252 5.67 3.56 -13.12
N ARG A 253 5.34 4.16 -14.26
CA ARG A 253 4.17 5.04 -14.38
C ARG A 253 2.88 4.26 -14.60
N MET A 254 2.96 3.08 -15.21
CA MET A 254 1.81 2.18 -15.43
C MET A 254 1.50 1.30 -14.21
N PHE A 255 2.53 1.01 -13.42
CA PHE A 255 2.48 0.29 -12.14
C PHE A 255 3.12 1.15 -11.04
N PRO A 256 2.48 2.31 -10.75
CA PRO A 256 2.96 3.23 -9.73
C PRO A 256 2.94 2.62 -8.33
#